data_AF-A0A1D9Q397-F1
#
_entry.id   AF-A0A1D9Q397-F1
#
_cell.length_a   1.000
_cell.length_b   1.000
_cell.length_c   1.000
_cell.angle_alpha   90.00
_cell.angle_beta   90.00
_cell.angle_gamma   90.00
#
_symmetry.space_group_name_H-M   'P 1'
#
loop_
_entity.id
_entity.type
_entity.pdbx_description
1 polymer ?
#
loop_
_entity_poly.entity_id
_entity_poly.type
_entity_poly.pdbx_seq_one_letter_code
_entity_poly.pdbx_strand_id
1 'polypeptide(L)'
;MAYQPSYYQSTSLPIPVPTKSQQISYYPPQNTTYGVSPPEAPESVTTGSGMTSAYGNSTYSATSSSYAGSASGEYDSAASANGVDLQEYMQDRFSGAFDPLPLDRTLAVQAQTSGLLNAKHREIMDLQALAQQRLTKTRARLQEGYQDAKEVKANLEWTQHRMGAIKSKVSKRHPKEYAQARERYPSPEY
;
A
#
# COMPACT_ATOMS: atom_id res chain seq x y z
N MET A 1 50.21 53.27 4.08
CA MET A 1 49.50 52.01 4.36
C MET A 1 48.03 52.34 4.55
N ALA A 2 47.20 52.01 3.56
CA ALA A 2 45.78 52.30 3.54
C ALA A 2 45.01 51.03 3.96
N TYR A 3 44.18 51.13 4.99
CA TYR A 3 43.30 50.05 5.44
C TYR A 3 41.90 50.28 4.89
N GLN A 4 41.46 49.39 4.01
CA GLN A 4 40.07 49.23 3.58
C GLN A 4 39.31 48.45 4.65
N PRO A 5 38.12 48.88 5.12
CA PRO A 5 37.26 48.03 5.93
C PRO A 5 36.39 47.15 5.03
N SER A 6 36.57 45.84 5.16
CA SER A 6 35.76 44.82 4.50
C SER A 6 34.35 44.76 5.10
N TYR A 7 33.37 44.76 4.20
CA TYR A 7 31.95 44.54 4.46
C TYR A 7 31.68 43.16 5.07
N TYR A 8 30.97 43.11 6.21
CA TYR A 8 30.25 41.92 6.64
C TYR A 8 28.75 42.14 6.36
N GLN A 9 28.28 41.51 5.28
CA GLN A 9 26.87 41.43 4.95
C GLN A 9 26.28 40.26 5.75
N SER A 10 25.43 40.55 6.74
CA SER A 10 24.72 39.55 7.54
C SER A 10 23.43 39.18 6.84
N THR A 11 23.39 37.99 6.22
CA THR A 11 22.20 37.47 5.55
C THR A 11 21.48 36.52 6.50
N SER A 12 20.44 37.00 7.19
CA SER A 12 19.61 36.17 8.08
C SER A 12 18.50 35.48 7.28
N LEU A 13 18.44 34.14 7.31
CA LEU A 13 17.33 33.36 6.76
C LEU A 13 16.11 33.39 7.71
N PRO A 14 14.86 33.43 7.19
CA PRO A 14 13.67 33.47 8.04
C PRO A 14 13.35 32.11 8.69
N ILE A 15 13.02 32.14 9.98
CA ILE A 15 12.59 30.99 10.77
C ILE A 15 11.06 30.84 10.63
N PRO A 16 10.51 29.67 10.27
CA PRO A 16 9.07 29.46 10.26
C PRO A 16 8.51 29.35 11.68
N VAL A 17 7.51 30.17 12.00
CA VAL A 17 6.74 30.13 13.25
C VAL A 17 5.51 29.23 13.05
N PRO A 18 5.23 28.27 13.95
CA PRO A 18 4.05 27.41 13.84
C PRO A 18 2.79 28.21 14.22
N THR A 19 1.84 28.32 13.29
CA THR A 19 0.53 28.92 13.55
C THR A 19 -0.41 27.90 14.19
N LYS A 20 -1.05 28.31 15.28
CA LYS A 20 -1.98 27.52 16.06
C LYS A 20 -3.37 27.59 15.43
N SER A 21 -3.87 26.49 14.85
CA SER A 21 -5.29 26.29 14.59
C SER A 21 -5.93 25.41 15.67
N GLN A 22 -7.01 25.93 16.23
CA GLN A 22 -8.00 25.33 17.11
C GLN A 22 -8.78 24.23 16.32
N GLN A 23 -9.38 23.15 16.84
CA GLN A 23 -9.86 22.75 18.17
C GLN A 23 -10.34 21.26 18.11
N ILE A 24 -10.23 20.53 19.24
CA ILE A 24 -11.13 19.49 19.81
C ILE A 24 -11.26 18.10 19.14
N SER A 25 -10.77 17.05 19.83
CA SER A 25 -11.61 15.96 20.37
C SER A 25 -10.84 15.08 21.36
N TYR A 26 -11.49 14.82 22.50
CA TYR A 26 -11.05 14.03 23.65
C TYR A 26 -10.74 12.57 23.29
N TYR A 27 -9.54 12.08 23.64
CA TYR A 27 -9.30 10.65 23.90
C TYR A 27 -8.32 10.53 25.08
N PRO A 28 -8.60 9.73 26.11
CA PRO A 28 -7.68 9.53 27.23
C PRO A 28 -6.53 8.59 26.81
N PRO A 29 -5.32 8.72 27.40
CA PRO A 29 -4.24 7.79 27.14
C PRO A 29 -4.50 6.50 27.95
N GLN A 30 -4.74 5.39 27.24
CA GLN A 30 -4.76 4.07 27.87
C GLN A 30 -3.36 3.48 27.87
N ASN A 31 -3.00 3.03 29.07
CA ASN A 31 -1.74 2.42 29.45
C ASN A 31 -1.43 1.18 28.60
N THR A 32 -0.15 0.98 28.29
CA THR A 32 0.37 -0.19 27.59
C THR A 32 0.17 -1.46 28.41
N THR A 33 -0.58 -2.45 27.90
CA THR A 33 -0.31 -3.87 28.21
C THR A 33 -0.99 -4.81 27.18
N TYR A 34 -0.18 -5.75 26.66
CA TYR A 34 -0.51 -6.93 25.85
C TYR A 34 -0.80 -6.78 24.34
N GLY A 35 -0.20 -7.72 23.59
CA GLY A 35 -0.21 -7.80 22.13
C GLY A 35 -1.60 -8.09 21.59
N VAL A 36 -1.97 -7.35 20.56
CA VAL A 36 -3.22 -7.53 19.81
C VAL A 36 -2.85 -7.80 18.36
N SER A 37 -3.46 -8.85 17.80
CA SER A 37 -3.42 -9.19 16.38
C SER A 37 -3.81 -7.98 15.52
N PRO A 38 -3.29 -7.86 14.28
CA PRO A 38 -3.67 -6.77 13.39
C PRO A 38 -5.21 -6.71 13.21
N PRO A 39 -5.83 -5.52 13.17
CA PRO A 39 -7.27 -5.39 13.00
C PRO A 39 -7.73 -6.08 11.72
N GLU A 40 -8.76 -6.92 11.82
CA GLU A 40 -9.39 -7.55 10.67
C GLU A 40 -9.97 -6.47 9.75
N ALA A 41 -9.74 -6.61 8.45
CA ALA A 41 -10.29 -5.73 7.44
C ALA A 41 -11.83 -5.88 7.40
N PRO A 42 -12.59 -4.81 7.13
CA PRO A 42 -14.05 -4.88 7.09
C PRO A 42 -14.51 -5.85 5.99
N GLU A 43 -15.40 -6.77 6.38
CA GLU A 43 -16.13 -7.69 5.52
C GLU A 43 -16.82 -6.90 4.40
N SER A 44 -16.30 -7.01 3.17
CA SER A 44 -16.96 -6.46 2.00
C SER A 44 -18.18 -7.31 1.66
N VAL A 45 -19.35 -6.84 2.09
CA VAL A 45 -20.65 -7.33 1.62
C VAL A 45 -20.83 -6.96 0.15
N THR A 46 -20.36 -7.82 -0.75
CA THR A 46 -20.83 -7.85 -2.13
C THR A 46 -22.10 -8.71 -2.16
N THR A 47 -23.24 -8.04 -2.21
CA THR A 47 -24.50 -8.64 -2.66
C THR A 47 -24.40 -8.88 -4.17
N GLY A 48 -23.80 -10.01 -4.53
CA GLY A 48 -23.73 -10.50 -5.91
C GLY A 48 -24.88 -11.45 -6.22
N SER A 49 -26.09 -10.93 -6.40
CA SER A 49 -27.08 -11.58 -7.26
C SER A 49 -26.69 -11.27 -8.71
N GLY A 50 -26.37 -12.27 -9.51
CA GLY A 50 -26.13 -12.05 -10.93
C GLY A 50 -25.47 -13.19 -11.69
N MET A 51 -26.24 -14.26 -11.89
CA MET A 51 -26.24 -15.10 -13.09
C MET A 51 -24.90 -15.39 -13.78
N THR A 52 -24.39 -16.59 -13.51
CA THR A 52 -23.63 -17.34 -14.51
C THR A 52 -24.56 -17.70 -15.67
N SER A 53 -24.21 -17.35 -16.90
CA SER A 53 -24.59 -18.17 -18.05
C SER A 53 -23.38 -18.34 -18.96
N ALA A 54 -22.90 -19.58 -18.96
CA ALA A 54 -22.20 -20.16 -20.08
C ALA A 54 -23.09 -20.10 -21.34
N TYR A 55 -22.43 -20.19 -22.50
CA TYR A 55 -22.99 -20.28 -23.85
C TYR A 55 -23.66 -19.03 -24.42
N GLY A 56 -23.08 -18.54 -25.52
CA GLY A 56 -23.85 -17.92 -26.60
C GLY A 56 -23.50 -16.48 -26.95
N ASN A 57 -22.67 -16.34 -27.98
CA ASN A 57 -22.93 -15.47 -29.13
C ASN A 57 -23.02 -13.94 -28.93
N SER A 58 -21.89 -13.24 -29.15
CA SER A 58 -21.86 -11.98 -29.93
C SER A 58 -20.43 -11.51 -30.14
N THR A 59 -19.74 -12.13 -31.08
CA THR A 59 -18.59 -11.54 -31.76
C THR A 59 -19.08 -11.07 -33.11
N TYR A 60 -19.47 -9.81 -33.21
CA TYR A 60 -19.70 -9.13 -34.48
C TYR A 60 -18.35 -9.01 -35.19
N SER A 61 -17.97 -10.06 -35.93
CA SER A 61 -16.89 -10.03 -36.90
C SER A 61 -17.55 -10.06 -38.28
N ALA A 62 -17.81 -8.87 -38.81
CA ALA A 62 -18.23 -8.66 -40.19
C ALA A 62 -17.24 -7.71 -40.85
N THR A 63 -16.04 -8.22 -41.13
CA THR A 63 -15.10 -7.61 -42.08
C THR A 63 -14.86 -8.59 -43.22
N SER A 64 -15.87 -8.76 -44.08
CA SER A 64 -15.71 -9.28 -45.43
C SER A 64 -15.28 -8.13 -46.33
N SER A 65 -13.99 -7.86 -46.42
CA SER A 65 -13.39 -6.94 -47.39
C SER A 65 -13.28 -7.63 -48.76
N SER A 66 -14.35 -7.54 -49.54
CA SER A 66 -14.35 -7.83 -50.98
C SER A 66 -14.19 -6.52 -51.75
N TYR A 67 -12.95 -6.06 -51.94
CA TYR A 67 -12.63 -4.94 -52.82
C TYR A 67 -11.85 -5.47 -54.03
N ALA A 68 -12.58 -5.91 -55.07
CA ALA A 68 -12.10 -5.95 -56.45
C ALA A 68 -13.26 -6.37 -57.38
N GLY A 69 -13.68 -5.47 -58.26
CA GLY A 69 -14.42 -5.85 -59.47
C GLY A 69 -15.81 -5.25 -59.59
N SER A 70 -15.89 -4.00 -60.06
CA SER A 70 -17.04 -3.52 -60.83
C SER A 70 -16.53 -2.46 -61.81
N ALA A 71 -16.18 -2.90 -63.01
CA ALA A 71 -16.16 -2.06 -64.19
C ALA A 71 -17.61 -1.86 -64.65
N SER A 72 -18.04 -0.60 -64.82
CA SER A 72 -18.98 -0.15 -65.86
C SER A 72 -19.45 1.27 -65.54
N GLY A 73 -19.55 2.10 -66.57
CA GLY A 73 -20.39 3.30 -66.53
C GLY A 73 -19.63 4.58 -66.82
N GLU A 74 -19.55 4.90 -68.10
CA GLU A 74 -19.38 6.26 -68.61
C GLU A 74 -20.31 7.22 -67.84
N TYR A 75 -19.75 8.29 -67.27
CA TYR A 75 -20.53 9.44 -66.84
C TYR A 75 -20.04 10.66 -67.63
N ASP A 76 -20.57 10.79 -68.84
CA ASP A 76 -20.87 12.11 -69.36
C ASP A 76 -22.17 12.57 -68.69
N SER A 77 -22.07 13.58 -67.84
CA SER A 77 -23.23 14.25 -67.25
C SER A 77 -22.89 15.73 -67.09
N ALA A 78 -22.58 16.37 -68.22
CA ALA A 78 -22.91 17.76 -68.38
C ALA A 78 -24.45 17.92 -68.29
N ALA A 79 -24.88 18.66 -67.28
CA ALA A 79 -26.24 19.18 -67.06
C ALA A 79 -27.33 18.21 -66.54
N SER A 80 -27.60 18.27 -65.23
CA SER A 80 -28.96 18.56 -64.73
C SER A 80 -29.00 18.82 -63.21
N ALA A 81 -29.17 20.10 -62.88
CA ALA A 81 -30.14 20.62 -61.92
C ALA A 81 -30.38 19.86 -60.59
N ASN A 82 -29.52 20.12 -59.61
CA ASN A 82 -29.94 20.66 -58.31
C ASN A 82 -28.67 21.18 -57.64
N GLY A 83 -28.58 22.50 -57.45
CA GLY A 83 -27.37 23.24 -57.08
C GLY A 83 -26.81 22.94 -55.69
N VAL A 84 -26.41 21.69 -55.49
CA VAL A 84 -25.78 21.19 -54.29
C VAL A 84 -24.46 20.58 -54.76
N ASP A 85 -23.37 21.30 -54.55
CA ASP A 85 -22.03 20.76 -54.75
C ASP A 85 -21.90 19.51 -53.87
N LEU A 86 -21.68 18.34 -54.47
CA LEU A 86 -21.54 17.08 -53.74
C LEU A 86 -20.41 17.16 -52.70
N GLN A 87 -19.39 17.98 -52.97
CA GLN A 87 -18.32 18.24 -52.02
C GLN A 87 -18.84 19.08 -50.84
N GLU A 88 -19.64 20.11 -51.10
CA GLU A 88 -20.27 20.94 -50.06
C GLU A 88 -21.31 20.15 -49.26
N TYR A 89 -22.09 19.29 -49.89
CA TYR A 89 -23.05 18.40 -49.22
C TYR A 89 -22.40 17.35 -48.35
N MET A 90 -21.30 16.73 -48.81
CA MET A 90 -20.53 15.82 -47.98
C MET A 90 -19.82 16.55 -46.84
N GLN A 91 -19.33 17.77 -47.07
CA GLN A 91 -18.75 18.62 -46.03
C GLN A 91 -19.80 19.00 -44.98
N ASP A 92 -21.01 19.38 -45.37
CA ASP A 92 -22.12 19.73 -44.46
C ASP A 92 -22.69 18.52 -43.72
N ARG A 93 -22.75 17.36 -44.39
CA ARG A 93 -23.07 16.09 -43.72
C ARG A 93 -21.99 15.69 -42.74
N PHE A 94 -20.72 15.91 -43.08
CA PHE A 94 -19.61 15.60 -42.19
C PHE A 94 -19.62 16.55 -41.00
N SER A 95 -19.72 17.87 -41.20
CA SER A 95 -19.77 18.86 -40.13
C SER A 95 -21.01 18.71 -39.22
N GLY A 96 -22.16 18.30 -39.77
CA GLY A 96 -23.39 18.05 -39.02
C GLY A 96 -23.47 16.68 -38.34
N ALA A 97 -22.68 15.70 -38.78
CA ALA A 97 -22.58 14.37 -38.14
C ALA A 97 -21.38 14.26 -37.18
N PHE A 98 -20.40 15.17 -37.29
CA PHE A 98 -19.28 15.26 -36.38
C PHE A 98 -19.70 16.03 -35.13
N ASP A 99 -20.29 15.32 -34.17
CA ASP A 99 -20.43 15.83 -32.81
C ASP A 99 -19.10 15.57 -32.08
N PRO A 100 -18.31 16.59 -31.71
CA PRO A 100 -17.05 16.41 -30.99
C PRO A 100 -17.26 16.02 -29.51
N LEU A 101 -18.46 16.23 -28.96
CA LEU A 101 -18.76 15.99 -27.54
C LEU A 101 -18.53 14.54 -27.05
N PRO A 102 -18.82 13.47 -27.82
CA PRO A 102 -18.53 12.09 -27.44
C PRO A 102 -17.03 11.78 -27.42
N LEU A 103 -16.25 12.41 -28.31
CA LEU A 103 -14.80 12.22 -28.39
C LEU A 103 -14.11 12.87 -27.18
N ASP A 104 -14.51 14.09 -26.83
CA ASP A 104 -14.00 14.79 -25.64
C ASP A 104 -14.31 14.02 -24.35
N ARG A 105 -15.52 13.44 -24.26
CA ARG A 105 -15.92 12.62 -23.11
C ARG A 105 -15.10 11.35 -23.00
N THR A 106 -14.84 10.65 -24.11
CA THR A 106 -14.04 9.41 -24.07
C THR A 106 -12.57 9.70 -23.74
N LEU A 107 -12.00 10.79 -24.26
CA LEU A 107 -10.67 11.25 -23.87
C LEU A 107 -10.60 11.62 -22.38
N ALA A 108 -11.58 12.35 -21.86
CA ALA A 108 -11.65 12.70 -20.44
C ALA A 108 -11.74 11.44 -19.55
N VAL A 109 -12.59 10.47 -19.90
CA VAL A 109 -12.72 9.20 -19.18
C VAL A 109 -11.42 8.39 -19.27
N GLN A 110 -10.76 8.36 -20.42
CA GLN A 110 -9.49 7.66 -20.58
C GLN A 110 -8.36 8.32 -19.77
N ALA A 111 -8.29 9.66 -19.77
CA ALA A 111 -7.33 10.41 -18.97
C ALA A 111 -7.58 10.20 -17.46
N GLN A 112 -8.84 10.24 -17.03
CA GLN A 112 -9.23 9.97 -15.64
C GLN A 112 -8.87 8.54 -15.23
N THR A 113 -9.21 7.56 -16.07
CA THR A 113 -8.97 6.14 -15.80
C THR A 113 -7.47 5.84 -15.75
N SER A 114 -6.68 6.39 -16.68
CA SER A 114 -5.22 6.24 -16.67
C SER A 114 -4.57 6.95 -15.48
N GLY A 115 -5.07 8.11 -15.06
CA GLY A 115 -4.66 8.78 -13.84
C GLY A 115 -4.93 7.95 -12.59
N LEU A 116 -6.13 7.37 -12.48
CA LEU A 116 -6.50 6.48 -11.37
C LEU A 116 -5.65 5.22 -11.36
N LEU A 117 -5.44 4.59 -12.51
CA LEU A 117 -4.61 3.39 -12.64
C LEU A 117 -3.18 3.67 -12.20
N ASN A 118 -2.60 4.79 -12.64
CA ASN A 118 -1.26 5.19 -12.24
C ASN A 118 -1.16 5.49 -10.73
N ALA A 119 -2.18 6.11 -10.14
CA ALA A 119 -2.24 6.33 -8.70
C ALA A 119 -2.28 5.00 -7.93
N LYS A 120 -3.11 4.04 -8.38
CA LYS A 120 -3.20 2.70 -7.78
C LYS A 120 -1.92 1.90 -7.94
N HIS A 121 -1.23 2.04 -9.07
CA HIS A 121 0.06 1.40 -9.26
C HIS A 121 1.11 1.89 -8.25
N ARG A 122 1.17 3.21 -8.01
CA ARG A 122 2.04 3.79 -6.96
C ARG A 122 1.66 3.29 -5.57
N GLU A 123 0.37 3.27 -5.25
CA GLU A 123 -0.12 2.78 -3.96
C GLU A 123 0.29 1.32 -3.70
N ILE A 124 0.17 0.45 -4.71
CA ILE A 124 0.59 -0.96 -4.59
C ILE A 124 2.11 -1.06 -4.36
N MET A 125 2.91 -0.28 -5.08
CA MET A 125 4.37 -0.27 -4.91
C MET A 125 4.77 0.21 -3.51
N ASP A 126 4.11 1.24 -2.99
CA ASP A 126 4.33 1.77 -1.63
C ASP A 126 3.92 0.74 -0.56
N LEU A 127 2.77 0.08 -0.74
CA LEU A 127 2.31 -0.98 0.15
C LEU A 127 3.26 -2.18 0.15
N GLN A 128 3.78 -2.56 -1.02
CA GLN A 128 4.77 -3.63 -1.13
C GLN A 128 6.07 -3.26 -0.41
N ALA A 129 6.57 -2.04 -0.60
CA ALA A 129 7.76 -1.55 0.09
C ALA A 129 7.57 -1.56 1.62
N LEU A 130 6.41 -1.08 2.09
CA LEU A 130 6.05 -1.08 3.51
C LEU A 130 5.94 -2.50 4.08
N ALA A 131 5.34 -3.44 3.34
CA ALA A 131 5.27 -4.85 3.74
C ALA A 131 6.67 -5.47 3.89
N GLN A 132 7.57 -5.20 2.93
CA GLN A 132 8.97 -5.64 3.00
C GLN A 132 9.71 -5.02 4.19
N GLN A 133 9.50 -3.74 4.47
CA GLN A 133 10.07 -3.07 5.64
C GLN A 133 9.57 -3.67 6.96
N ARG A 134 8.27 -4.00 7.05
CA ARG A 134 7.72 -4.68 8.24
C ARG A 134 8.32 -6.07 8.40
N LEU A 135 8.47 -6.81 7.31
CA LEU A 135 9.03 -8.16 7.33
C LEU A 135 10.49 -8.16 7.78
N THR A 136 11.31 -7.25 7.26
CA THR A 136 12.72 -7.10 7.68
C THR A 136 12.82 -6.74 9.17
N LYS A 137 11.99 -5.82 9.65
CA LYS A 137 11.92 -5.47 11.09
C LYS A 137 11.52 -6.65 11.97
N THR A 138 10.53 -7.45 11.56
CA THR A 138 10.10 -8.64 12.30
C THR A 138 11.21 -9.71 12.33
N ARG A 139 11.94 -9.91 11.22
CA ARG A 139 13.10 -10.81 11.18
C ARG A 139 14.19 -10.38 12.16
N ALA A 140 14.52 -9.10 12.21
CA ALA A 140 15.51 -8.57 13.16
C ALA A 140 15.10 -8.82 14.62
N ARG A 141 13.84 -8.51 14.97
CA ARG A 141 13.29 -8.77 16.32
C ARG A 141 13.24 -10.25 16.69
N LEU A 142 12.93 -11.11 15.73
CA LEU A 142 12.93 -12.56 15.96
C LEU A 142 14.34 -13.07 16.25
N GLN A 143 15.35 -12.55 15.52
CA GLN A 143 16.74 -12.91 15.75
C GLN A 143 17.24 -12.44 17.12
N GLU A 144 16.90 -11.22 17.51
CA GLU A 144 17.18 -10.69 18.86
C GLU A 144 16.55 -11.59 19.94
N GLY A 145 15.25 -11.88 19.84
CA GLY A 145 14.56 -12.75 20.79
C GLY A 145 15.13 -14.18 20.85
N TYR A 146 15.68 -14.70 19.76
CA TYR A 146 16.36 -16.00 19.76
C TYR A 146 17.67 -15.97 20.54
N GLN A 147 18.41 -14.87 20.47
CA GLN A 147 19.66 -14.70 21.23
C GLN A 147 19.34 -14.48 22.72
N ASP A 148 18.35 -13.64 23.04
CA ASP A 148 17.88 -13.44 24.41
C ASP A 148 17.44 -14.76 25.06
N ALA A 149 16.68 -15.60 24.33
CA ALA A 149 16.24 -16.90 24.83
C ALA A 149 17.42 -17.84 25.13
N LYS A 150 18.48 -17.79 24.32
CA LYS A 150 19.71 -18.57 24.59
C LYS A 150 20.44 -18.09 25.84
N GLU A 151 20.53 -16.77 26.02
CA GLU A 151 21.16 -16.20 27.21
C GLU A 151 20.36 -16.52 28.47
N VAL A 152 19.04 -16.40 28.42
CA VAL A 152 18.17 -16.79 29.54
C VAL A 152 18.33 -18.27 29.86
N LYS A 153 18.36 -19.15 28.84
CA LYS A 153 18.62 -20.57 29.05
C LYS A 153 19.97 -20.80 29.75
N ALA A 154 21.04 -20.19 29.25
CA ALA A 154 22.37 -20.33 29.86
C ALA A 154 22.41 -19.81 31.31
N ASN A 155 21.72 -18.71 31.59
CA ASN A 155 21.59 -18.14 32.93
C ASN A 155 20.78 -19.05 33.86
N LEU A 156 19.70 -19.66 33.38
CA LEU A 156 18.92 -20.63 34.13
C LEU A 156 19.74 -21.89 34.45
N GLU A 157 20.48 -22.41 33.47
CA GLU A 157 21.40 -23.52 33.70
C GLU A 157 22.47 -23.15 34.74
N TRP A 158 23.09 -21.98 34.62
CA TRP A 158 24.10 -21.51 35.57
C TRP A 158 23.54 -21.34 36.99
N THR A 159 22.37 -20.73 37.12
CA THR A 159 21.72 -20.54 38.43
C THR A 159 21.30 -21.87 39.05
N GLN A 160 20.80 -22.82 38.27
CA GLN A 160 20.50 -24.18 38.74
C GLN A 160 21.75 -24.88 39.28
N HIS A 161 22.87 -24.85 38.53
CA HIS A 161 24.13 -25.43 38.97
C HIS A 161 24.66 -24.74 40.23
N ARG A 162 24.61 -23.41 40.27
CA ARG A 162 25.07 -22.61 41.41
C ARG A 162 24.24 -22.89 42.66
N MET A 163 22.92 -22.96 42.53
CA MET A 163 22.01 -23.33 43.62
C MET A 163 22.30 -24.74 44.12
N GLY A 164 22.52 -25.71 43.22
CA GLY A 164 22.91 -27.07 43.59
C GLY A 164 24.22 -27.12 44.38
N ALA A 165 25.23 -26.36 43.96
CA ALA A 165 26.50 -26.26 44.67
C ALA A 165 26.37 -25.61 46.06
N ILE A 166 25.59 -24.54 46.19
CA ILE A 166 25.31 -23.90 47.48
C ILE A 166 24.53 -24.85 48.39
N LYS A 167 23.47 -25.49 47.88
CA LYS A 167 22.67 -26.48 48.60
C LYS A 167 23.55 -27.60 49.18
N SER A 168 24.44 -28.17 48.36
CA SER A 168 25.38 -29.22 48.79
C SER A 168 26.38 -28.72 49.85
N LYS A 169 26.87 -27.48 49.74
CA LYS A 169 27.78 -26.88 50.73
C LYS A 169 27.07 -26.64 52.07
N VAL A 170 25.88 -26.06 52.04
CA VAL A 170 25.10 -25.74 53.25
C VAL A 170 24.66 -27.02 53.95
N SER A 171 24.17 -28.03 53.22
CA SER A 171 23.76 -29.31 53.83
C SER A 171 24.92 -30.03 54.53
N LYS A 172 26.15 -29.90 54.02
CA LYS A 172 27.36 -30.49 54.62
C LYS A 172 27.87 -29.71 55.83
N ARG A 173 27.83 -28.38 55.79
CA ARG A 173 28.37 -27.52 56.85
C ARG A 173 27.39 -27.31 58.01
N HIS A 174 26.10 -27.23 57.70
CA HIS A 174 25.02 -26.86 58.64
C HIS A 174 23.82 -27.82 58.51
N PRO A 175 23.97 -29.11 58.85
CA PRO A 175 22.94 -30.11 58.58
C PRO A 175 21.63 -29.90 59.35
N LYS A 176 21.70 -29.46 60.61
CA LYS A 176 20.51 -29.25 61.48
C LYS A 176 19.68 -28.05 61.03
N GLU A 177 20.33 -26.91 60.81
CA GLU A 177 19.70 -25.67 60.33
C GLU A 177 19.12 -25.86 58.92
N TYR A 178 19.85 -26.59 58.06
CA TYR A 178 19.37 -26.93 56.72
C TYR A 178 18.12 -27.82 56.75
N ALA A 179 18.07 -28.84 57.63
CA ALA A 179 16.89 -29.68 57.79
C ALA A 179 15.68 -28.87 58.28
N GLN A 180 15.87 -28.02 59.29
CA GLN A 180 14.82 -27.15 59.81
C GLN A 180 14.31 -26.15 58.75
N ALA A 181 15.21 -25.57 57.95
CA ALA A 181 14.83 -24.67 56.87
C ALA A 181 14.05 -25.41 55.76
N ARG A 182 14.43 -26.64 55.44
CA ARG A 182 13.76 -27.46 54.42
C ARG A 182 12.37 -27.93 54.86
N GLU A 183 12.15 -28.14 56.16
CA GLU A 183 10.82 -28.40 56.72
C GLU A 183 9.92 -27.16 56.66
N ARG A 184 10.47 -25.97 56.91
CA ARG A 184 9.73 -24.70 56.81
C ARG A 184 9.42 -24.29 55.37
N TYR A 185 10.32 -24.60 54.44
CA TYR A 185 10.21 -24.24 53.03
C TYR A 185 10.43 -25.50 52.17
N PRO A 186 9.41 -26.36 52.05
CA PRO A 186 9.48 -27.50 51.16
C PRO A 186 9.64 -27.02 49.70
N SER A 187 10.43 -27.75 48.93
CA SER A 187 10.57 -27.46 47.49
C SER A 187 9.24 -27.79 46.79
N PRO A 188 8.84 -27.05 45.75
CA PRO A 188 7.67 -27.41 44.96
C PRO A 188 7.81 -28.85 44.43
N GLU A 189 6.81 -29.69 44.69
CA GLU A 189 6.68 -30.99 44.05
C GLU A 189 6.50 -30.73 42.54
N TYR A 190 7.36 -31.33 41.71
CA TYR A 190 7.30 -31.28 40.25
C TYR A 190 6.74 -32.59 39.71
#